data_AF-A0A1C5YYX4-F1
#
_entry.id   AF-A0A1C5YYX4-F1
#
_cell.length_a   1.000
_cell.length_b   1.000
_cell.length_c   1.000
_cell.angle_alpha   90.00
_cell.angle_beta   90.00
_cell.angle_gamma   90.00
#
_symmetry.space_group_name_H-M   'P 1'
#
loop_
_entity.id
_entity.type
_entity.pdbx_description
1 polymer ?
#
loop_
_entity_poly.entity_id
_entity_poly.type
_entity_poly.pdbx_seq_one_letter_code
_entity_poly.pdbx_strand_id
1 'polypeptide(L)'
;MASEFEKMLVRNMDQSELLQTIAERIDLVDIVEKFRYSEDYAPCEYLTIEQLQEYLHCGRNYALQVARYGLSTGEYTVNHMGRKYLVDRISYDKYVKRKLGKSLKEVL
;
A
#
# COMPACT_ATOMS: atom_id res chain seq x y z
N MET A 1 -20.27 13.72 25.23
CA MET A 1 -21.19 14.77 24.75
C MET A 1 -20.55 16.11 25.05
N ALA A 2 -20.45 17.01 24.06
CA ALA A 2 -19.88 18.34 24.29
C ALA A 2 -20.79 19.18 25.20
N SER A 3 -20.18 19.90 26.14
CA SER A 3 -20.83 20.85 27.04
C SER A 3 -21.46 22.02 26.27
N GLU A 4 -22.45 22.70 26.89
CA GLU A 4 -23.11 23.87 26.27
C GLU A 4 -22.13 25.01 25.97
N PHE A 5 -21.08 25.15 26.79
CA PHE A 5 -20.01 26.12 26.56
C PHE A 5 -19.21 25.80 25.29
N GLU A 6 -18.85 24.53 25.07
CA GLU A 6 -18.16 24.09 23.86
C GLU A 6 -19.03 24.28 22.60
N LYS A 7 -20.35 24.04 22.69
CA LYS A 7 -21.27 24.30 21.58
C LYS A 7 -21.37 25.80 21.26
N MET A 8 -21.34 26.68 22.27
CA MET A 8 -21.32 28.12 22.06
C MET A 8 -20.02 28.60 21.42
N LEU A 9 -18.87 28.05 21.80
CA LEU A 9 -17.59 28.36 21.16
C LEU A 9 -17.62 27.99 19.67
N VAL A 10 -18.09 26.78 19.33
CA VAL A 10 -18.16 26.30 17.94
C VAL A 10 -19.09 27.14 17.08
N ARG A 11 -20.21 27.63 17.62
CA ARG A 11 -21.16 28.49 16.90
C ARG A 11 -20.64 29.88 16.58
N ASN A 12 -19.62 30.36 17.31
CA ASN A 12 -19.07 31.70 17.15
C ASN A 12 -17.73 31.72 16.38
N MET A 13 -17.16 30.56 16.03
CA MET A 13 -15.98 30.50 15.16
C MET A 13 -16.37 30.70 13.70
N ASP A 14 -15.54 31.43 12.94
CA ASP A 14 -15.67 31.49 11.49
C ASP A 14 -15.56 30.07 10.92
N GLN A 15 -16.41 29.73 9.95
CA GLN A 15 -16.42 28.43 9.30
C GLN A 15 -15.04 28.08 8.71
N SER A 16 -14.29 29.10 8.26
CA SER A 16 -12.94 28.99 7.73
C SER A 16 -11.92 28.60 8.82
N GLU A 17 -12.01 29.24 9.99
CA GLU A 17 -11.16 28.95 11.15
C GLU A 17 -11.50 27.61 11.80
N LEU A 18 -12.78 27.22 11.82
CA LEU A 18 -13.22 25.91 12.28
C LEU A 18 -12.64 24.80 11.39
N LEU A 19 -12.74 24.96 10.06
CA LEU A 19 -12.17 24.01 9.10
C LEU A 19 -10.65 23.94 9.21
N GLN A 20 -10.00 25.08 9.39
CA GLN A 20 -8.56 25.13 9.59
C GLN A 20 -8.13 24.47 10.91
N THR A 21 -8.83 24.71 12.01
CA THR A 21 -8.58 24.06 13.30
C THR A 21 -8.83 22.54 13.24
N ILE A 22 -9.83 22.09 12.45
CA ILE A 22 -10.07 20.66 12.20
C ILE A 22 -8.95 20.08 11.33
N ALA A 23 -8.46 20.81 10.33
CA ALA A 23 -7.35 20.39 9.48
C ALA A 23 -6.00 20.36 10.23
N GLU A 24 -5.80 21.29 11.17
CA GLU A 24 -4.63 21.40 12.04
C GLU A 24 -4.64 20.39 13.21
N ARG A 25 -5.77 19.71 13.46
CA ARG A 25 -5.80 18.47 14.26
C ARG A 25 -5.18 17.34 13.45
N ILE A 26 -3.85 17.40 13.35
CA ILE A 26 -2.76 16.41 13.11
C ILE A 26 -3.11 14.93 12.87
N ASP A 27 -4.26 14.44 13.29
CA ASP A 27 -4.60 13.02 13.23
C ASP A 27 -4.94 12.51 11.82
N LEU A 28 -5.46 13.31 10.88
CA LEU A 28 -5.85 12.72 9.58
C LEU A 28 -4.65 12.22 8.77
N VAL A 29 -3.55 12.97 8.73
CA VAL A 29 -2.34 12.55 8.01
C VAL A 29 -1.69 11.37 8.73
N ASP A 30 -1.52 11.47 10.04
CA ASP A 30 -0.93 10.39 10.85
C ASP A 30 -1.77 9.11 10.85
N ILE A 31 -3.10 9.23 10.88
CA ILE A 31 -4.03 8.11 10.77
C ILE A 31 -3.93 7.50 9.36
N VAL A 32 -3.95 8.32 8.31
CA VAL A 32 -3.79 7.83 6.93
C VAL A 32 -2.44 7.16 6.74
N GLU A 33 -1.35 7.68 7.31
CA GLU A 33 -0.05 7.02 7.29
C GLU A 33 -0.07 5.71 8.07
N LYS A 34 -0.63 5.69 9.27
CA LYS A 34 -0.80 4.46 10.07
C LYS A 34 -1.63 3.41 9.32
N PHE A 35 -2.69 3.79 8.62
CA PHE A 35 -3.46 2.89 7.76
C PHE A 35 -2.64 2.44 6.55
N ARG A 36 -1.98 3.35 5.84
CA ARG A 36 -1.20 3.06 4.63
C ARG A 36 -0.04 2.09 4.87
N TYR A 37 0.51 2.09 6.08
CA TYR A 37 1.65 1.24 6.48
C TYR A 37 1.29 0.10 7.44
N SER A 38 0.07 0.03 7.97
CA SER A 38 -0.43 -1.17 8.65
C SER A 38 -0.59 -2.30 7.63
N GLU A 39 -0.14 -3.51 7.97
CA GLU A 39 -0.19 -4.68 7.07
C GLU A 39 -1.61 -4.98 6.56
N ASP A 40 -2.63 -4.62 7.33
CA ASP A 40 -4.05 -4.85 7.02
C ASP A 40 -4.61 -3.92 5.93
N TYR A 41 -3.99 -2.75 5.70
CA TYR A 41 -4.50 -1.72 4.78
C TYR A 41 -3.45 -1.21 3.79
N ALA A 42 -2.28 -1.85 3.73
CA ALA A 42 -1.26 -1.56 2.74
C ALA A 42 -1.84 -1.73 1.33
N PRO A 43 -1.67 -0.75 0.41
CA PRO A 43 -2.11 -0.90 -0.97
C PRO A 43 -1.47 -2.15 -1.58
N CYS A 44 -2.31 -3.12 -1.94
CA CYS A 44 -1.90 -4.33 -2.64
C CYS A 44 -2.29 -4.22 -4.12
N GLU A 45 -1.35 -4.52 -5.00
CA GLU A 45 -1.62 -4.59 -6.44
C GLU A 45 -1.30 -5.99 -6.94
N TYR A 46 -2.31 -6.87 -6.88
CA TYR A 46 -2.14 -8.27 -7.25
C TYR A 46 -2.12 -8.47 -8.76
N LEU A 47 -1.02 -9.04 -9.26
CA LEU A 47 -0.84 -9.46 -10.64
C LEU A 47 -0.99 -10.97 -10.77
N THR A 48 -1.74 -11.42 -11.79
CA THR A 48 -1.69 -12.82 -12.22
C THR A 48 -0.33 -13.14 -12.85
N ILE A 49 -0.04 -14.42 -13.10
CA ILE A 49 1.17 -14.84 -13.83
C ILE A 49 1.24 -14.21 -15.23
N GLU A 50 0.10 -14.04 -15.91
CA GLU A 50 0.01 -13.37 -17.21
C GLU A 50 0.40 -11.90 -17.11
N GLN A 51 -0.18 -11.17 -16.16
CA GLN A 51 0.14 -9.77 -15.92
C GLN A 51 1.59 -9.57 -15.45
N LEU A 52 2.12 -10.50 -14.66
CA LEU A 52 3.51 -10.48 -14.20
C LEU A 52 4.49 -10.72 -15.36
N GLN A 53 4.13 -11.54 -16.35
CA GLN A 53 4.95 -11.71 -17.57
C GLN A 53 5.05 -10.40 -18.35
N GLU A 54 3.92 -9.73 -18.55
CA GLU A 54 3.87 -8.43 -19.23
C GLU A 54 4.68 -7.39 -18.45
N TYR A 55 4.52 -7.36 -17.13
CA TYR A 55 5.20 -6.43 -16.24
C TYR A 55 6.72 -6.60 -16.23
N LEU A 56 7.21 -7.84 -16.21
CA LEU A 56 8.64 -8.16 -16.14
C LEU A 56 9.28 -8.38 -17.52
N HIS A 57 8.51 -8.26 -18.61
CA HIS A 57 8.93 -8.60 -19.97
C HIS A 57 9.61 -9.98 -20.05
N CYS A 58 9.00 -11.00 -19.42
CA CYS A 58 9.60 -12.32 -19.23
C CYS A 58 8.70 -13.47 -19.69
N GLY A 59 9.28 -14.67 -19.82
CA GLY A 59 8.52 -15.88 -20.15
C GLY A 59 7.72 -16.43 -18.95
N ARG A 60 6.64 -17.17 -19.24
CA ARG A 60 5.75 -17.78 -18.23
C ARG A 60 6.47 -18.55 -17.14
N ASN A 61 7.44 -19.38 -17.51
CA ASN A 61 8.19 -20.19 -16.55
C ASN A 61 8.96 -19.32 -15.55
N TYR A 62 9.54 -18.20 -16.00
CA TYR A 62 10.23 -17.27 -15.12
C TYR A 62 9.25 -16.61 -14.15
N ALA A 63 8.13 -16.08 -14.64
CA ALA A 63 7.08 -15.49 -13.80
C ALA A 63 6.53 -16.49 -12.75
N LEU A 64 6.37 -17.76 -13.13
CA LEU A 64 5.97 -18.82 -12.18
C LEU A 64 7.03 -19.08 -11.11
N GLN A 65 8.31 -19.09 -11.47
CA GLN A 65 9.38 -19.27 -10.49
C GLN A 65 9.47 -18.08 -9.53
N VAL A 66 9.27 -16.85 -10.03
CA VAL A 66 9.11 -15.66 -9.19
C VAL A 66 7.95 -15.86 -8.21
N ALA A 67 6.76 -16.22 -8.67
CA ALA A 67 5.64 -16.43 -7.75
C ALA A 67 5.90 -17.53 -6.70
N ARG A 68 6.50 -18.66 -7.11
CA ARG A 68 6.84 -19.76 -6.21
C ARG A 68 7.88 -19.38 -5.17
N TYR A 69 8.90 -18.62 -5.58
CA TYR A 69 9.95 -18.14 -4.68
C TYR A 69 9.38 -17.20 -3.62
N GLY A 70 8.53 -16.24 -4.02
CA GLY A 70 7.86 -15.35 -3.07
C GLY A 70 6.99 -16.11 -2.08
N LEU A 71 6.22 -17.08 -2.57
CA LEU A 71 5.36 -17.92 -1.73
C LEU A 71 6.16 -18.78 -0.73
N SER A 72 7.32 -19.31 -1.12
CA SER A 72 8.13 -20.17 -0.23
C SER A 72 8.99 -19.40 0.76
N THR A 73 9.41 -18.17 0.41
CA THR A 73 10.34 -17.37 1.23
C THR A 73 9.65 -16.29 2.05
N GLY A 74 8.49 -15.80 1.62
CA GLY A 74 7.82 -14.65 2.24
C GLY A 74 8.53 -13.31 2.02
N GLU A 75 9.51 -13.24 1.11
CA GLU A 75 10.28 -12.00 0.85
C GLU A 75 9.43 -10.87 0.23
N TYR A 76 8.31 -11.24 -0.41
CA TYR A 76 7.22 -10.39 -0.91
C TYR A 76 5.91 -11.18 -0.91
N THR A 77 4.78 -10.47 -0.98
CA THR A 77 3.46 -11.07 -0.80
C THR A 77 3.02 -11.81 -2.06
N VAL A 78 2.70 -13.10 -1.88
CA VAL A 78 2.12 -13.95 -2.93
C VAL A 78 0.94 -14.72 -2.36
N ASN A 79 -0.22 -14.58 -2.99
CA ASN A 79 -1.40 -15.37 -2.68
C ASN A 79 -1.54 -16.54 -3.65
N HIS A 80 -1.78 -17.73 -3.12
CA HIS A 80 -2.04 -18.93 -3.91
C HIS A 80 -3.49 -19.36 -3.73
N MET A 81 -4.29 -19.17 -4.78
CA MET A 81 -5.73 -19.48 -4.78
C MET A 81 -6.01 -20.62 -5.78
N GLY A 82 -6.06 -21.85 -5.26
CA GLY A 82 -6.29 -23.05 -6.06
C GLY A 82 -5.13 -23.33 -7.02
N ARG A 83 -5.29 -23.00 -8.30
CA ARG A 83 -4.25 -23.13 -9.35
C ARG A 83 -3.66 -21.80 -9.79
N LYS A 84 -4.07 -20.69 -9.17
CA LYS A 84 -3.66 -19.34 -9.55
C LYS A 84 -2.70 -18.77 -8.51
N TYR A 85 -1.67 -18.11 -9.02
CA TYR A 85 -0.78 -17.27 -8.21
C TYR A 85 -1.13 -15.82 -8.46
N LEU A 86 -1.14 -15.04 -7.38
CA LEU A 86 -1.32 -13.60 -7.39
C LEU A 86 -0.13 -12.99 -6.64
N VAL A 87 0.71 -12.26 -7.36
CA VAL A 87 1.89 -11.60 -6.80
C VAL A 87 1.55 -10.15 -6.56
N ASP A 88 1.75 -9.64 -5.35
CA ASP A 88 1.61 -8.21 -5.10
C ASP A 88 2.82 -7.46 -5.70
N ARG A 89 2.56 -6.66 -6.74
CA ARG A 89 3.58 -5.89 -7.46
C ARG A 89 4.35 -4.97 -6.52
N ILE A 90 3.65 -4.35 -5.56
CA ILE A 90 4.23 -3.31 -4.70
C ILE A 90 5.25 -3.92 -3.73
N SER A 91 4.91 -5.03 -3.07
CA SER A 91 5.87 -5.75 -2.23
C SER A 91 7.02 -6.37 -3.05
N TYR A 92 6.77 -6.86 -4.26
CA TYR A 92 7.83 -7.34 -5.15
C TYR A 92 8.83 -6.23 -5.54
N ASP A 93 8.35 -5.04 -5.91
CA ASP A 93 9.22 -3.90 -6.24
C ASP A 93 10.09 -3.48 -5.04
N LYS A 94 9.50 -3.47 -3.83
CA LYS A 94 10.24 -3.19 -2.59
C LYS A 94 11.34 -4.23 -2.34
N TYR A 95 11.03 -5.51 -2.57
CA TYR A 95 12.01 -6.60 -2.47
C TYR A 95 13.16 -6.39 -3.46
N VAL A 96 12.86 -6.13 -4.73
CA VAL A 96 13.90 -5.94 -5.75
C VAL A 96 14.78 -4.73 -5.42
N LYS A 97 14.17 -3.60 -5.02
CA LYS A 97 14.91 -2.41 -4.60
C LYS A 97 15.85 -2.70 -3.41
N ARG A 98 15.39 -3.48 -2.43
CA ARG A 98 16.21 -3.90 -1.28
C ARG A 98 17.40 -4.77 -1.69
N LYS A 99 17.23 -5.69 -2.65
CA LYS A 99 18.30 -6.63 -3.06
C LYS A 99 19.27 -6.03 -4.08
N LEU A 100 18.79 -5.22 -5.03
CA LEU A 100 19.61 -4.66 -6.11
C LEU A 100 20.12 -3.25 -5.83
N GLY A 101 19.60 -2.57 -4.81
CA GLY A 101 19.93 -1.16 -4.52
C GLY A 101 19.39 -0.17 -5.56
N LYS A 102 18.63 -0.65 -6.56
CA LYS A 102 18.03 0.11 -7.65
C LYS A 102 16.58 -0.33 -7.84
N SER A 103 15.73 0.57 -8.33
CA SER A 103 14.33 0.25 -8.61
C SER A 103 14.21 -0.68 -9.82
N LEU A 104 13.16 -1.48 -9.86
CA LEU A 104 12.90 -2.41 -10.98
C LEU A 104 12.80 -1.67 -12.33
N LYS A 105 12.26 -0.45 -12.33
CA LYS A 105 12.15 0.42 -13.53
C LYS A 105 13.50 0.83 -14.13
N GLU A 106 14.59 0.73 -13.38
CA GLU A 106 15.94 1.07 -13.86
C GLU A 106 16.68 -0.16 -14.40
N VAL A 107 16.11 -1.35 -14.22
CA VAL A 107 16.72 -2.65 -14.55
C VAL A 107 16.01 -3.34 -15.72
N LEU A 108 14.71 -3.08 -15.88
CA LEU A 108 13.90 -3.50 -17.02
C LEU A 108 13.90 -2.43 -18.12
#